data_AF-A0A8S2W136-F1
#
_entry.id   AF-A0A8S2W136-F1
#
_cell.length_a   1.000
_cell.length_b   1.000
_cell.length_c   1.000
_cell.angle_alpha   90.00
_cell.angle_beta   90.00
_cell.angle_gamma   90.00
#
_symmetry.space_group_name_H-M   'P 1'
#
loop_
_entity.id
_entity.type
_entity.pdbx_description
1 polymer ?
#
loop_
_entity_poly.entity_id
_entity_poly.type
_entity_poly.pdbx_seq_one_letter_code
_entity_poly.pdbx_strand_id
1 'polypeptide(L)'
;ISGSLHIVLLQVGTSSMKKLSDFQQHNVPRASISDGIIIDNNDNSLSERSDSRNSFDDESIDDSVSLSNNTTDQITVKFIIKEARDLPPSEAEYAMCRYRFINQKEDQTILSIKQAANKQEDDDEKKPRIFLFNHEKEFILTITDSFISTCFESAISIEVWYRYNSIPLSINTAANNERSRRDAEIRALSNRWKEVKRHIQYAVEIHELDASGRWEPVEVDSQQSQIVSGGVYRLRQGQSKRLVARLRVLPQSGAMPLVLHAIRSVEIGSISTRKINAPRQLDSYQDEELQCLRHEWLDLIEKRKIYLESEVKMLSEQTNKTSNDLERETTLLEQLVRLAEERNFAEFPPPGSGIPGSPPCWTPPQTIEEHRPLIFLNLDPVNMNTEDDTAGLKATLSEENKNDMFRLPLLHHASDEVRAVAQWDPSIHEATEM
;
A
#
# COMPACT_ATOMS: atom_id res chain seq x y z
N ILE A 1 -30.33 -14.48 -5.37
CA ILE A 1 -29.56 -13.65 -4.41
C ILE A 1 -28.16 -13.51 -4.98
N SER A 2 -27.83 -12.34 -5.53
CA SER A 2 -26.58 -12.10 -6.26
C SER A 2 -25.64 -11.21 -5.43
N GLY A 3 -24.54 -11.78 -4.95
CA GLY A 3 -23.45 -11.00 -4.37
C GLY A 3 -22.38 -10.74 -5.44
N SER A 4 -22.16 -9.47 -5.80
CA SER A 4 -21.01 -9.09 -6.63
C SER A 4 -19.80 -8.87 -5.73
N LEU A 5 -18.90 -9.86 -5.66
CA LEU A 5 -17.65 -9.75 -4.92
C LEU A 5 -16.66 -8.88 -5.71
N HIS A 6 -16.43 -7.64 -5.26
CA HIS A 6 -15.47 -6.73 -5.86
C HIS A 6 -14.06 -6.97 -5.28
N ILE A 7 -13.20 -7.66 -6.04
CA ILE A 7 -11.77 -7.79 -5.70
C ILE A 7 -10.95 -7.03 -6.73
N VAL A 8 -10.28 -5.97 -6.27
CA VAL A 8 -9.19 -5.31 -7.00
C VAL A 8 -7.88 -5.76 -6.35
N LEU A 9 -7.30 -6.83 -6.87
CA LEU A 9 -5.94 -7.27 -6.53
C LEU A 9 -5.02 -6.94 -7.68
N LEU A 10 -4.01 -6.13 -7.39
CA LEU A 10 -2.92 -5.84 -8.32
C LEU A 10 -1.63 -5.59 -7.53
N GLN A 11 -0.81 -6.63 -7.45
CA GLN A 11 0.61 -6.47 -7.20
C GLN A 11 1.28 -6.24 -8.56
N VAL A 12 1.81 -5.03 -8.79
CA VAL A 12 2.77 -4.83 -9.89
C VAL A 12 4.09 -5.41 -9.43
N GLY A 13 4.56 -6.44 -10.13
CA GLY A 13 5.80 -7.13 -9.75
C GLY A 13 7.04 -6.36 -10.20
N THR A 14 8.01 -6.25 -9.30
CA THR A 14 9.42 -6.46 -9.65
C THR A 14 9.86 -7.80 -9.05
N SER A 15 10.57 -8.61 -9.83
CA SER A 15 10.91 -9.98 -9.45
C SER A 15 12.28 -10.05 -8.79
N SER A 16 12.35 -10.64 -7.58
CA SER A 16 13.34 -11.70 -7.35
C SER A 16 12.86 -12.71 -6.30
N MET A 17 13.51 -13.87 -6.30
CA MET A 17 13.07 -15.10 -5.65
C MET A 17 13.07 -15.02 -4.12
N LYS A 18 12.06 -15.61 -3.47
CA LYS A 18 12.29 -16.26 -2.16
C LYS A 18 12.96 -17.61 -2.40
N LYS A 19 14.15 -17.81 -1.83
CA LYS A 19 14.79 -19.13 -1.79
C LYS A 19 14.19 -19.97 -0.68
N LEU A 20 14.15 -21.28 -0.91
CA LEU A 20 13.62 -22.27 0.03
C LEU A 20 14.59 -22.59 1.19
N SER A 21 15.24 -21.57 1.75
CA SER A 21 16.29 -21.69 2.80
C SER A 21 15.83 -21.27 4.19
N ASP A 22 14.82 -20.41 4.28
CA ASP A 22 14.49 -19.73 5.55
C ASP A 22 13.56 -20.58 6.44
N PHE A 23 13.15 -21.75 5.94
CA PHE A 23 12.51 -22.83 6.69
C PHE A 23 13.17 -24.19 6.43
N GLN A 24 14.50 -24.31 6.61
CA GLN A 24 15.11 -25.56 7.08
C GLN A 24 16.62 -25.42 7.39
N GLN A 25 16.96 -25.29 8.67
CA GLN A 25 18.20 -25.87 9.19
C GLN A 25 18.17 -26.19 10.68
N HIS A 26 17.51 -27.30 11.02
CA HIS A 26 18.19 -28.32 11.80
C HIS A 26 18.02 -29.67 11.10
N ASN A 27 19.09 -30.10 10.45
CA ASN A 27 19.26 -31.42 9.86
C ASN A 27 20.61 -31.97 10.34
N VAL A 28 20.84 -33.26 10.05
CA VAL A 28 22.12 -33.99 9.97
C VAL A 28 22.53 -34.73 11.27
N PRO A 29 23.08 -35.98 11.22
CA PRO A 29 23.50 -36.79 10.05
C PRO A 29 22.87 -38.18 9.86
N ARG A 30 23.21 -38.80 8.72
CA ARG A 30 22.97 -40.20 8.33
C ARG A 30 24.00 -41.20 8.90
N ALA A 31 23.52 -42.40 9.21
CA ALA A 31 24.08 -43.74 8.96
C ALA A 31 25.58 -44.07 9.22
N SER A 32 25.85 -45.12 10.02
CA SER A 32 26.17 -46.51 9.55
C SER A 32 27.02 -47.33 10.55
N ILE A 33 26.87 -48.67 10.55
CA ILE A 33 27.76 -49.70 11.18
C ILE A 33 27.69 -49.70 12.74
N SER A 34 27.77 -50.81 13.51
CA SER A 34 28.10 -52.24 13.31
C SER A 34 27.19 -53.21 14.12
N ASP A 35 27.48 -54.51 14.00
CA ASP A 35 27.21 -55.60 14.94
C ASP A 35 25.78 -56.11 15.12
N GLY A 36 25.58 -57.38 14.80
CA GLY A 36 24.48 -58.20 15.33
C GLY A 36 25.05 -59.37 16.12
N ILE A 37 24.22 -60.06 16.91
CA ILE A 37 24.33 -61.50 17.22
C ILE A 37 23.12 -62.00 18.04
N ILE A 38 22.46 -63.01 17.46
CA ILE A 38 21.82 -64.19 18.07
C ILE A 38 20.58 -64.05 18.99
N ILE A 39 19.68 -65.00 18.70
CA ILE A 39 18.38 -65.36 19.29
C ILE A 39 18.58 -66.17 20.58
N ASP A 40 17.71 -66.02 21.59
CA ASP A 40 17.05 -67.21 22.17
C ASP A 40 15.75 -66.93 22.95
N ASN A 41 14.89 -67.97 23.01
CA ASN A 41 13.56 -67.95 23.64
C ASN A 41 13.64 -68.34 25.14
N ASN A 42 12.68 -67.91 25.99
CA ASN A 42 11.47 -68.69 26.36
C ASN A 42 10.72 -68.16 27.62
N ASP A 43 9.44 -68.52 27.68
CA ASP A 43 8.59 -68.82 28.87
C ASP A 43 8.09 -67.77 29.90
N ASN A 44 6.74 -67.77 30.03
CA ASN A 44 5.89 -67.75 31.26
C ASN A 44 5.95 -66.53 32.23
N SER A 45 4.86 -65.93 32.74
CA SER A 45 3.50 -66.43 33.07
C SER A 45 2.69 -65.34 33.82
N LEU A 46 1.34 -65.41 33.77
CA LEU A 46 0.33 -64.86 34.75
C LEU A 46 0.30 -63.31 34.96
N SER A 47 -0.75 -62.60 35.38
CA SER A 47 -2.17 -62.82 35.78
C SER A 47 -2.82 -61.42 36.02
N GLU A 48 -4.12 -61.11 35.99
CA GLU A 48 -5.39 -61.84 35.73
C GLU A 48 -6.56 -60.82 35.52
N ARG A 49 -7.70 -61.25 34.92
CA ARG A 49 -9.10 -60.73 35.10
C ARG A 49 -9.49 -59.33 34.58
N SER A 50 -10.75 -59.07 34.18
CA SER A 50 -11.98 -59.91 34.14
C SER A 50 -13.03 -59.40 33.12
N ASP A 51 -13.91 -60.31 32.71
CA ASP A 51 -15.00 -60.13 31.74
C ASP A 51 -16.10 -59.12 32.11
N SER A 52 -16.80 -58.61 31.09
CA SER A 52 -18.26 -58.80 31.02
C SER A 52 -18.77 -58.65 29.58
N ARG A 53 -19.46 -59.70 29.10
CA ARG A 53 -20.26 -59.66 27.88
C ARG A 53 -21.66 -59.16 28.24
N ASN A 54 -22.33 -58.48 27.30
CA ASN A 54 -23.72 -58.81 26.98
C ASN A 54 -24.09 -58.29 25.58
N SER A 55 -24.71 -59.17 24.81
CA SER A 55 -25.37 -58.91 23.52
C SER A 55 -26.74 -58.25 23.72
N PHE A 56 -27.29 -57.60 22.69
CA PHE A 56 -28.41 -58.14 21.90
C PHE A 56 -28.79 -57.22 20.73
N ASP A 57 -29.40 -57.84 19.72
CA ASP A 57 -29.58 -57.38 18.34
C ASP A 57 -30.77 -56.43 18.09
N ASP A 58 -30.87 -55.98 16.82
CA ASP A 58 -31.98 -55.35 16.06
C ASP A 58 -31.67 -53.93 15.50
N GLU A 59 -32.03 -53.57 14.27
CA GLU A 59 -32.50 -54.35 13.10
C GLU A 59 -32.08 -53.61 11.81
N SER A 60 -32.11 -54.26 10.65
CA SER A 60 -31.62 -53.71 9.38
C SER A 60 -32.66 -52.90 8.61
N ILE A 61 -32.24 -51.76 8.03
CA ILE A 61 -32.68 -51.35 6.69
C ILE A 61 -31.46 -50.88 5.90
N ASP A 62 -31.15 -51.63 4.84
CA ASP A 62 -30.22 -51.26 3.78
C ASP A 62 -31.02 -50.46 2.73
N ASP A 63 -30.68 -49.19 2.53
CA ASP A 63 -31.24 -48.38 1.44
C ASP A 63 -30.09 -47.72 0.67
N SER A 64 -29.52 -48.53 -0.21
CA SER A 64 -28.39 -48.20 -1.08
C SER A 64 -28.78 -47.22 -2.19
N VAL A 65 -29.16 -46.01 -1.81
CA VAL A 65 -29.26 -44.89 -2.75
C VAL A 65 -27.88 -44.29 -2.97
N SER A 66 -27.21 -44.78 -4.00
CA SER A 66 -26.04 -44.15 -4.60
C SER A 66 -26.43 -42.80 -5.24
N LEU A 67 -26.65 -41.79 -4.41
CA LEU A 67 -26.68 -40.39 -4.82
C LEU A 67 -25.26 -39.96 -5.16
N SER A 68 -24.89 -40.22 -6.40
CA SER A 68 -23.74 -39.64 -7.08
C SER A 68 -23.93 -38.13 -7.19
N ASN A 69 -23.72 -37.41 -6.09
CA ASN A 69 -23.55 -35.97 -6.07
C ASN A 69 -22.19 -35.64 -6.68
N ASN A 70 -22.09 -35.83 -8.01
CA ASN A 70 -21.15 -35.12 -8.85
C ASN A 70 -21.57 -33.65 -8.89
N THR A 71 -21.46 -32.95 -7.76
CA THR A 71 -21.24 -31.52 -7.78
C THR A 71 -19.92 -31.33 -8.49
N THR A 72 -19.97 -30.89 -9.75
CA THR A 72 -18.75 -30.52 -10.45
C THR A 72 -18.06 -29.46 -9.61
N ASP A 73 -16.85 -29.75 -9.12
CA ASP A 73 -15.99 -28.83 -8.39
C ASP A 73 -15.48 -27.73 -9.33
N GLN A 74 -16.38 -26.97 -9.96
CA GLN A 74 -16.09 -25.97 -10.96
C GLN A 74 -16.77 -24.66 -10.60
N ILE A 75 -15.98 -23.60 -10.50
CA ILE A 75 -16.46 -22.22 -10.36
C ILE A 75 -16.34 -21.50 -11.70
N THR A 76 -17.31 -20.63 -11.98
CA THR A 76 -17.18 -19.64 -13.05
C THR A 76 -16.75 -18.32 -12.42
N VAL A 77 -15.52 -17.88 -12.73
CA VAL A 77 -14.97 -16.60 -12.28
C VAL A 77 -15.05 -15.60 -13.41
N LYS A 78 -15.81 -14.53 -13.19
CA LYS A 78 -15.94 -13.39 -14.11
C LYS A 78 -14.91 -12.32 -13.76
N PHE A 79 -13.95 -12.12 -14.65
CA PHE A 79 -12.86 -11.16 -14.51
C PHE A 79 -13.13 -9.92 -15.37
N ILE A 80 -13.05 -8.73 -14.76
CA ILE A 80 -13.44 -7.47 -15.39
C ILE A 80 -12.34 -6.43 -15.20
N ILE A 81 -11.84 -5.86 -16.30
CA ILE A 81 -10.94 -4.69 -16.27
C ILE A 81 -11.72 -3.50 -16.80
N LYS A 82 -12.16 -2.63 -15.88
CA LYS A 82 -12.98 -1.44 -16.20
C LYS A 82 -12.13 -0.31 -16.76
N GLU A 83 -11.16 0.16 -15.96
CA GLU A 83 -10.36 1.34 -16.27
C GLU A 83 -8.97 1.28 -15.61
N ALA A 84 -8.00 2.03 -16.15
CA ALA A 84 -6.79 2.45 -15.46
C ALA A 84 -6.85 3.96 -15.20
N ARG A 85 -6.48 4.39 -14.00
CA ARG A 85 -6.56 5.77 -13.50
C ARG A 85 -5.30 6.13 -12.72
N ASP A 86 -5.13 7.42 -12.46
CA ASP A 86 -3.98 7.99 -11.72
C ASP A 86 -2.61 7.75 -12.38
N LEU A 87 -2.58 7.40 -13.67
CA LEU A 87 -1.36 7.26 -14.44
C LEU A 87 -0.67 8.63 -14.66
N PRO A 88 0.67 8.67 -14.77
CA PRO A 88 1.41 9.86 -15.15
C PRO A 88 0.89 10.52 -16.44
N PRO A 89 1.03 11.86 -16.58
CA PRO A 89 0.62 12.58 -17.78
C PRO A 89 1.23 12.00 -19.06
N SER A 90 0.41 11.93 -20.09
CA SER A 90 0.70 11.21 -21.33
C SER A 90 -0.19 11.72 -22.44
N GLU A 91 0.36 11.82 -23.67
CA GLU A 91 -0.42 12.08 -24.89
C GLU A 91 -1.05 10.80 -25.47
N ALA A 92 -0.78 9.62 -24.91
CA ALA A 92 -1.16 8.33 -25.49
C ALA A 92 -2.66 8.24 -25.78
N GLU A 93 -3.03 8.11 -27.05
CA GLU A 93 -4.42 7.84 -27.45
C GLU A 93 -4.97 6.52 -26.87
N TYR A 94 -4.08 5.59 -26.51
CA TYR A 94 -4.43 4.28 -25.99
C TYR A 94 -3.45 3.84 -24.89
N ALA A 95 -3.96 3.06 -23.95
CA ALA A 95 -3.18 2.16 -23.11
C ALA A 95 -3.46 0.71 -23.54
N MET A 96 -2.44 -0.14 -23.39
CA MET A 96 -2.51 -1.58 -23.52
C MET A 96 -2.42 -2.19 -22.13
N CYS A 97 -3.26 -3.16 -21.83
CA CYS A 97 -3.24 -3.90 -20.58
C CYS A 97 -2.98 -5.38 -20.90
N ARG A 98 -2.00 -5.98 -20.21
CA ARG A 98 -1.61 -7.39 -20.38
C ARG A 98 -1.76 -8.11 -19.06
N TYR A 99 -2.46 -9.25 -19.05
CA TYR A 99 -2.63 -10.06 -17.84
C TYR A 99 -2.57 -11.56 -18.14
N ARG A 100 -2.15 -12.35 -17.15
CA ARG A 100 -2.23 -13.82 -17.19
C ARG A 100 -3.13 -14.28 -16.05
N PHE A 101 -4.26 -14.90 -16.40
CA PHE A 101 -5.17 -15.45 -15.40
C PHE A 101 -4.67 -16.81 -14.89
N ILE A 102 -5.14 -17.23 -13.71
CA ILE A 102 -4.67 -18.45 -13.03
C ILE A 102 -4.79 -19.67 -13.96
N ASN A 103 -3.71 -20.46 -14.02
CA ASN A 103 -3.57 -21.67 -14.84
C ASN A 103 -3.77 -21.50 -16.37
N GLN A 104 -3.79 -20.26 -16.88
CA GLN A 104 -3.77 -20.00 -18.33
C GLN A 104 -2.34 -20.05 -18.87
N LYS A 105 -2.18 -20.65 -20.06
CA LYS A 105 -0.88 -20.75 -20.74
C LYS A 105 -0.49 -19.50 -21.54
N GLU A 106 -1.47 -18.65 -21.87
CA GLU A 106 -1.31 -17.51 -22.78
C GLU A 106 -1.71 -16.20 -22.10
N ASP A 107 -0.93 -15.15 -22.37
CA ASP A 107 -1.22 -13.79 -21.94
C ASP A 107 -2.42 -13.23 -22.70
N GLN A 108 -3.31 -12.56 -21.99
CA GLN A 108 -4.41 -11.81 -22.56
C GLN A 108 -3.98 -10.35 -22.67
N THR A 109 -4.00 -9.81 -23.89
CA THR A 109 -3.68 -8.42 -24.19
C THR A 109 -4.93 -7.70 -24.65
N ILE A 110 -5.27 -6.60 -23.99
CA ILE A 110 -6.43 -5.77 -24.28
C ILE A 110 -5.99 -4.31 -24.53
N LEU A 111 -6.71 -3.60 -25.38
CA LEU A 111 -6.47 -2.19 -25.68
C LEU A 111 -7.60 -1.34 -25.08
N SER A 112 -7.26 -0.14 -24.61
CA SER A 112 -8.25 0.81 -24.11
C SER A 112 -9.14 1.32 -25.24
N ILE A 113 -10.42 1.54 -24.93
CA ILE A 113 -11.40 2.14 -25.82
C ILE A 113 -11.05 3.62 -26.01
N LYS A 114 -11.09 4.12 -27.26
CA LYS A 114 -10.98 5.56 -27.51
C LYS A 114 -12.16 6.27 -26.88
N GLN A 115 -11.90 7.18 -25.94
CA GLN A 115 -12.89 8.16 -25.55
C GLN A 115 -13.15 9.09 -26.74
N ALA A 116 -14.41 9.23 -27.13
CA ALA A 116 -14.78 10.28 -28.07
C ALA A 116 -14.48 11.62 -27.40
N ALA A 117 -13.70 12.48 -28.07
CA ALA A 117 -13.36 13.79 -27.53
C ALA A 117 -14.65 14.63 -27.38
N ASN A 118 -15.15 14.74 -26.14
CA ASN A 118 -16.19 15.71 -25.81
C ASN A 118 -15.60 17.10 -26.02
N LYS A 119 -16.06 17.78 -27.07
CA LYS A 119 -15.60 19.12 -27.48
C LYS A 119 -16.12 20.23 -26.56
N GLN A 120 -16.08 20.03 -25.24
CA GLN A 120 -16.46 21.04 -24.26
C GLN A 120 -15.37 21.26 -23.21
N GLU A 121 -14.80 22.46 -23.36
CA GLU A 121 -14.31 23.35 -22.32
C GLU A 121 -12.87 23.17 -21.80
N ASP A 122 -12.12 24.26 -21.98
CA ASP A 122 -10.76 24.55 -21.53
C ASP A 122 -10.53 24.23 -20.04
N ASP A 123 -9.96 23.06 -19.73
CA ASP A 123 -8.97 22.88 -18.63
C ASP A 123 -8.22 21.53 -18.73
N ASP A 124 -7.85 21.11 -19.94
CA ASP A 124 -7.37 19.73 -20.22
C ASP A 124 -6.06 19.35 -19.50
N GLU A 125 -5.28 20.31 -18.98
CA GLU A 125 -4.08 20.02 -18.18
C GLU A 125 -4.37 19.47 -16.77
N LYS A 126 -5.60 19.63 -16.23
CA LYS A 126 -5.89 19.31 -14.83
C LYS A 126 -6.66 18.02 -14.57
N LYS A 127 -7.27 17.40 -15.58
CA LYS A 127 -8.05 16.15 -15.39
C LYS A 127 -7.11 14.93 -15.51
N PRO A 128 -7.15 13.96 -14.57
CA PRO A 128 -6.35 12.74 -14.71
C PRO A 128 -6.80 11.94 -15.93
N ARG A 129 -5.85 11.50 -16.76
CA ARG A 129 -6.15 10.69 -17.95
C ARG A 129 -6.59 9.29 -17.52
N ILE A 130 -7.86 8.96 -17.73
CA ILE A 130 -8.44 7.65 -17.43
C ILE A 130 -8.50 6.85 -18.72
N PHE A 131 -7.93 5.64 -18.74
CA PHE A 131 -8.04 4.71 -19.86
C PHE A 131 -9.13 3.69 -19.57
N LEU A 132 -10.24 3.76 -20.31
CA LEU A 132 -11.34 2.81 -20.22
C LEU A 132 -10.98 1.54 -21.01
N PHE A 133 -11.17 0.37 -20.43
CA PHE A 133 -11.01 -0.91 -21.10
C PHE A 133 -12.35 -1.63 -21.29
N ASN A 134 -13.24 -1.57 -20.29
CA ASN A 134 -14.52 -2.31 -20.23
C ASN A 134 -14.39 -3.78 -20.70
N HIS A 135 -13.26 -4.41 -20.37
CA HIS A 135 -12.98 -5.79 -20.73
C HIS A 135 -13.63 -6.73 -19.73
N GLU A 136 -14.24 -7.80 -20.24
CA GLU A 136 -14.91 -8.82 -19.46
C GLU A 136 -14.54 -10.20 -20.03
N LYS A 137 -14.09 -11.11 -19.17
CA LYS A 137 -13.82 -12.50 -19.55
C LYS A 137 -14.20 -13.45 -18.43
N GLU A 138 -14.95 -14.48 -18.77
CA GLU A 138 -15.31 -15.56 -17.84
C GLU A 138 -14.32 -16.72 -17.96
N PHE A 139 -13.97 -17.30 -16.82
CA PHE A 139 -13.08 -18.43 -16.69
C PHE A 139 -13.75 -19.53 -15.86
N ILE A 140 -13.88 -20.72 -16.44
CA ILE A 140 -14.34 -21.91 -15.72
C ILE A 140 -13.10 -22.58 -15.13
N LEU A 141 -13.07 -22.74 -13.81
CA LEU A 141 -11.92 -23.23 -13.05
C LEU A 141 -12.36 -24.39 -12.15
N THR A 142 -11.60 -25.49 -12.18
CA THR A 142 -11.81 -26.58 -11.23
C THR A 142 -11.24 -26.20 -9.86
N ILE A 143 -12.08 -26.19 -8.83
CA ILE A 143 -11.65 -26.10 -7.43
C ILE A 143 -10.80 -27.33 -7.14
N THR A 144 -9.55 -27.09 -6.77
CA THR A 144 -8.60 -28.11 -6.32
C THR A 144 -7.80 -27.51 -5.17
N ASP A 145 -7.23 -28.33 -4.29
CA ASP A 145 -6.40 -27.82 -3.19
C ASP A 145 -5.22 -26.98 -3.71
N SER A 146 -4.67 -27.36 -4.88
CA SER A 146 -3.63 -26.59 -5.59
C SER A 146 -4.15 -25.23 -6.08
N PHE A 147 -5.37 -25.13 -6.60
CA PHE A 147 -5.99 -23.86 -6.96
C PHE A 147 -6.23 -22.97 -5.72
N ILE A 148 -6.70 -23.57 -4.61
CA ILE A 148 -6.94 -22.85 -3.35
C ILE A 148 -5.63 -22.31 -2.78
N SER A 149 -4.58 -23.14 -2.66
CA SER A 149 -3.23 -22.70 -2.26
C SER A 149 -2.70 -21.59 -3.17
N THR A 150 -2.86 -21.73 -4.50
CA THR A 150 -2.48 -20.68 -5.46
C THR A 150 -3.22 -19.35 -5.19
N CYS A 151 -4.49 -19.39 -4.81
CA CYS A 151 -5.26 -18.17 -4.47
C CYS A 151 -4.85 -17.53 -3.13
N PHE A 152 -4.27 -18.30 -2.20
CA PHE A 152 -3.73 -17.77 -0.94
C PHE A 152 -2.28 -17.26 -1.07
N GLU A 153 -1.48 -17.87 -1.95
CA GLU A 153 -0.04 -17.63 -2.06
C GLU A 153 0.34 -16.70 -3.23
N SER A 154 -0.50 -16.60 -4.27
CA SER A 154 -0.19 -15.87 -5.51
C SER A 154 -1.19 -14.75 -5.82
N ALA A 155 -0.70 -13.72 -6.51
CA ALA A 155 -1.51 -12.62 -7.05
C ALA A 155 -1.53 -12.65 -8.58
N ILE A 156 -2.58 -12.08 -9.18
CA ILE A 156 -2.65 -11.86 -10.64
C ILE A 156 -1.88 -10.58 -10.97
N SER A 157 -0.85 -10.71 -11.82
CA SER A 157 -0.17 -9.55 -12.40
C SER A 157 -0.96 -9.01 -13.60
N ILE A 158 -1.13 -7.70 -13.63
CA ILE A 158 -1.71 -6.94 -14.74
C ILE A 158 -0.76 -5.78 -15.03
N GLU A 159 -0.19 -5.78 -16.22
CA GLU A 159 0.73 -4.75 -16.68
C GLU A 159 -0.03 -3.72 -17.51
N VAL A 160 0.18 -2.42 -17.24
CA VAL A 160 -0.41 -1.34 -18.03
C VAL A 160 0.69 -0.59 -18.78
N TRP A 161 0.70 -0.76 -20.09
CA TRP A 161 1.63 -0.15 -21.03
C TRP A 161 0.95 1.02 -21.74
N TYR A 162 1.55 2.19 -21.73
CA TYR A 162 1.04 3.37 -22.43
C TYR A 162 2.22 4.24 -22.86
N ARG A 163 2.02 5.12 -23.85
CA ARG A 163 3.07 6.04 -24.28
C ARG A 163 3.26 7.13 -23.23
N TYR A 164 4.09 6.87 -22.24
CA TYR A 164 4.53 7.87 -21.28
C TYR A 164 5.09 9.09 -22.03
N ASN A 165 4.59 10.28 -21.70
CA ASN A 165 5.31 11.49 -22.01
C ASN A 165 6.41 11.62 -20.96
N SER A 166 7.58 11.02 -21.23
CA SER A 166 8.81 11.59 -20.71
C SER A 166 8.87 12.98 -21.32
N ILE A 167 8.38 14.00 -20.60
CA ILE A 167 8.48 15.40 -21.03
C ILE A 167 9.94 15.59 -21.38
N PRO A 168 10.28 15.81 -22.67
CA PRO A 168 11.67 16.00 -23.02
C PRO A 168 12.12 17.24 -22.26
N LEU A 169 13.08 17.06 -21.36
CA LEU A 169 13.59 18.15 -20.51
C LEU A 169 14.23 19.27 -21.35
N SER A 170 14.37 19.08 -22.67
CA SER A 170 14.41 20.15 -23.67
C SER A 170 13.13 21.00 -23.62
N ILE A 171 13.04 21.85 -22.59
CA ILE A 171 12.25 23.08 -22.63
C ILE A 171 12.61 23.76 -23.95
N ASN A 172 11.62 23.91 -24.82
CA ASN A 172 11.76 24.73 -26.01
C ASN A 172 12.05 26.15 -25.49
N THR A 173 13.26 26.65 -25.75
CA THR A 173 13.83 27.88 -25.16
C THR A 173 13.06 29.16 -25.55
N ALA A 174 12.02 29.03 -26.38
CA ALA A 174 11.00 30.04 -26.63
C ALA A 174 10.14 30.42 -25.40
N ALA A 175 10.17 29.66 -24.30
CA ALA A 175 9.53 30.03 -23.04
C ALA A 175 10.29 31.17 -22.34
N ASN A 176 10.07 32.41 -22.78
CA ASN A 176 10.76 33.65 -22.37
C ASN A 176 10.72 34.01 -20.87
N ASN A 177 10.15 33.18 -20.00
CA ASN A 177 9.96 33.43 -18.57
C ASN A 177 10.58 32.32 -17.73
N GLU A 178 11.60 32.65 -16.92
CA GLU A 178 12.27 31.72 -16.00
C GLU A 178 11.31 30.99 -15.04
N ARG A 179 10.22 31.66 -14.62
CA ARG A 179 9.16 31.08 -13.78
C ARG A 179 8.50 29.88 -14.46
N SER A 180 8.09 30.05 -15.73
CA SER A 180 7.43 28.99 -16.50
C SER A 180 8.33 27.77 -16.72
N ARG A 181 9.66 27.99 -16.82
CA ARG A 181 10.66 26.91 -16.84
C ARG A 181 10.69 26.15 -15.51
N ARG A 182 10.84 26.87 -14.39
CA ARG A 182 10.81 26.30 -13.03
C ARG A 182 9.53 25.52 -12.75
N ASP A 183 8.38 26.07 -13.13
CA ASP A 183 7.08 25.41 -12.94
C ASP A 183 6.97 24.11 -13.75
N ALA A 184 7.56 24.07 -14.96
CA ALA A 184 7.62 22.86 -15.78
C ALA A 184 8.53 21.79 -15.17
N GLU A 185 9.66 22.17 -14.58
CA GLU A 185 10.57 21.27 -13.85
C GLU A 185 9.93 20.71 -12.58
N ILE A 186 9.24 21.55 -11.80
CA ILE A 186 8.44 21.11 -10.64
C ILE A 186 7.39 20.09 -11.09
N ARG A 187 6.65 20.35 -12.18
CA ARG A 187 5.67 19.38 -12.73
C ARG A 187 6.34 18.08 -13.18
N ALA A 188 7.48 18.14 -13.87
CA ALA A 188 8.20 16.95 -14.33
C ALA A 188 8.73 16.09 -13.17
N LEU A 189 9.30 16.72 -12.14
CA LEU A 189 9.77 16.05 -10.92
C LEU A 189 8.60 15.48 -10.09
N SER A 190 7.51 16.24 -9.94
CA SER A 190 6.27 15.78 -9.30
C SER A 190 5.68 14.55 -10.01
N ASN A 191 5.72 14.51 -11.35
CA ASN A 191 5.25 13.36 -12.12
C ASN A 191 6.13 12.12 -11.94
N ARG A 192 7.47 12.26 -11.91
CA ARG A 192 8.37 11.15 -11.54
C ARG A 192 8.04 10.60 -10.14
N TRP A 193 7.87 11.49 -9.16
CA TRP A 193 7.50 11.10 -7.80
C TRP A 193 6.13 10.42 -7.71
N LYS A 194 5.15 10.78 -8.55
CA LYS A 194 3.86 10.09 -8.62
C LYS A 194 4.00 8.62 -9.01
N GLU A 195 4.98 8.23 -9.82
CA GLU A 195 5.16 6.84 -10.26
C GLU A 195 5.41 5.88 -9.07
N VAL A 196 6.16 6.35 -8.06
CA VAL A 196 6.66 5.54 -6.93
C VAL A 196 6.00 5.84 -5.59
N LYS A 197 4.94 6.67 -5.55
CA LYS A 197 4.27 7.05 -4.29
C LYS A 197 2.75 6.94 -4.34
N ARG A 198 2.11 6.84 -3.17
CA ARG A 198 0.66 6.97 -3.01
C ARG A 198 0.32 7.55 -1.64
N HIS A 199 -0.62 8.49 -1.57
CA HIS A 199 -1.14 8.95 -0.28
C HIS A 199 -2.29 8.06 0.20
N ILE A 200 -2.29 7.79 1.51
CA ILE A 200 -3.42 7.25 2.24
C ILE A 200 -4.10 8.42 2.96
N GLN A 201 -5.41 8.34 3.15
CA GLN A 201 -6.10 9.13 4.17
C GLN A 201 -6.53 8.20 5.30
N TYR A 202 -6.15 8.61 6.50
CA TYR A 202 -6.64 8.07 7.76
C TYR A 202 -7.68 9.04 8.34
N ALA A 203 -8.77 8.48 8.88
CA ALA A 203 -9.79 9.22 9.61
C ALA A 203 -10.19 8.42 10.85
N VAL A 204 -10.38 9.11 11.97
CA VAL A 204 -10.85 8.52 13.23
C VAL A 204 -12.08 9.28 13.65
N GLU A 205 -13.18 8.58 13.87
CA GLU A 205 -14.39 9.14 14.49
C GLU A 205 -14.63 8.48 15.84
N ILE A 206 -15.22 9.23 16.79
CA ILE A 206 -15.74 8.68 18.04
C ILE A 206 -17.26 8.68 17.94
N HIS A 207 -17.89 7.52 18.16
CA HIS A 207 -19.33 7.36 18.14
C HIS A 207 -19.85 7.11 19.55
N GLU A 208 -20.93 7.78 19.94
CA GLU A 208 -21.61 7.60 21.23
C GLU A 208 -22.99 6.98 21.04
N LEU A 209 -23.43 6.19 22.02
CA LEU A 209 -24.77 5.63 22.05
C LEU A 209 -25.78 6.71 22.48
N ASP A 210 -26.68 7.11 21.57
CA ASP A 210 -27.73 8.08 21.82
C ASP A 210 -28.88 7.51 22.68
N ALA A 211 -29.77 8.38 23.14
CA ALA A 211 -30.94 7.99 23.95
C ALA A 211 -32.00 7.18 23.16
N SER A 212 -31.86 7.05 21.83
CA SER A 212 -32.70 6.20 20.98
C SER A 212 -32.07 4.81 20.72
N GLY A 213 -30.88 4.55 21.25
CA GLY A 213 -30.15 3.29 21.08
C GLY A 213 -29.34 3.20 19.78
N ARG A 214 -29.08 4.33 19.11
CA ARG A 214 -28.25 4.41 17.89
C ARG A 214 -26.86 4.96 18.18
N TRP A 215 -25.90 4.56 17.34
CA TRP A 215 -24.53 5.04 17.40
C TRP A 215 -24.39 6.23 16.46
N GLU A 216 -24.16 7.42 17.03
CA GLU A 216 -24.02 8.67 16.29
C GLU A 216 -22.61 9.26 16.48
N PRO A 217 -22.02 9.89 15.46
CA PRO A 217 -20.71 10.53 15.59
C PRO A 217 -20.75 11.72 16.54
N VAL A 218 -19.72 11.84 17.38
CA VAL A 218 -19.54 12.96 18.31
C VAL A 218 -19.19 14.25 17.57
N GLU A 219 -19.72 15.37 18.05
CA GLU A 219 -19.39 16.71 17.54
C GLU A 219 -17.89 17.01 17.71
N VAL A 220 -17.22 17.32 16.59
CA VAL A 220 -15.85 17.82 16.54
C VAL A 220 -15.88 19.35 16.57
N ASP A 221 -15.07 19.95 17.44
CA ASP A 221 -14.98 21.41 17.52
C ASP A 221 -14.37 22.01 16.23
N SER A 222 -15.12 22.87 15.57
CA SER A 222 -14.70 23.60 14.36
C SER A 222 -13.93 24.88 14.62
N GLN A 223 -13.91 25.39 15.86
CA GLN A 223 -13.51 26.77 16.19
C GLN A 223 -12.03 26.94 16.57
N GLN A 224 -11.12 26.13 15.99
CA GLN A 224 -9.67 26.29 16.20
C GLN A 224 -8.91 26.14 14.89
N SER A 225 -8.52 27.29 14.30
CA SER A 225 -7.69 27.37 13.08
C SER A 225 -6.22 26.98 13.32
N GLN A 226 -5.97 26.10 14.28
CA GLN A 226 -4.67 25.73 14.84
C GLN A 226 -4.62 24.25 15.26
N ILE A 227 -5.63 23.44 14.91
CA ILE A 227 -5.58 21.98 15.10
C ILE A 227 -5.03 21.35 13.81
N VAL A 228 -3.90 20.65 13.94
CA VAL A 228 -3.28 19.86 12.86
C VAL A 228 -3.56 18.36 12.97
N SER A 229 -4.00 17.90 14.14
CA SER A 229 -4.42 16.52 14.44
C SER A 229 -5.87 16.22 14.07
N GLY A 230 -6.33 14.98 14.33
CA GLY A 230 -7.67 14.48 14.02
C GLY A 230 -8.87 15.15 14.73
N GLY A 231 -8.73 16.33 15.34
CA GLY A 231 -9.81 17.13 15.91
C GLY A 231 -10.01 16.99 17.43
N VAL A 232 -10.83 17.89 18.00
CA VAL A 232 -11.22 17.90 19.42
C VAL A 232 -12.67 17.42 19.56
N TYR A 233 -12.87 16.29 20.25
CA TYR A 233 -14.18 15.63 20.40
C TYR A 233 -14.86 16.04 21.73
N ARG A 234 -16.12 16.45 21.66
CA ARG A 234 -16.91 16.81 22.86
C ARG A 234 -17.68 15.60 23.41
N LEU A 235 -16.97 14.75 24.14
CA LEU A 235 -17.51 13.51 24.72
C LEU A 235 -18.51 13.78 25.86
N ARG A 236 -19.55 12.95 25.96
CA ARG A 236 -20.56 12.97 27.03
C ARG A 236 -20.23 11.94 28.11
N GLN A 237 -20.42 12.31 29.38
CA GLN A 237 -20.20 11.40 30.51
C GLN A 237 -21.25 10.26 30.51
N GLY A 238 -20.82 9.04 30.86
CA GLY A 238 -21.71 7.88 31.05
C GLY A 238 -22.27 7.22 29.79
N GLN A 239 -22.10 7.80 28.59
CA GLN A 239 -22.48 7.15 27.33
C GLN A 239 -21.38 6.19 26.84
N SER A 240 -21.77 4.98 26.47
CA SER A 240 -20.88 3.98 25.85
C SER A 240 -20.31 4.50 24.53
N LYS A 241 -19.05 4.15 24.24
CA LYS A 241 -18.27 4.75 23.14
C LYS A 241 -17.72 3.69 22.20
N ARG A 242 -17.53 4.08 20.94
CA ARG A 242 -16.84 3.29 19.91
C ARG A 242 -15.87 4.19 19.16
N LEU A 243 -14.68 3.67 18.86
CA LEU A 243 -13.79 4.27 17.89
C LEU A 243 -14.09 3.69 16.51
N VAL A 244 -14.13 4.55 15.50
CA VAL A 244 -14.33 4.17 14.11
C VAL A 244 -13.15 4.66 13.31
N ALA A 245 -12.21 3.76 13.03
CA ALA A 245 -11.05 4.01 12.19
C ALA A 245 -11.39 3.68 10.73
N ARG A 246 -11.06 4.59 9.80
CA ARG A 246 -11.19 4.38 8.35
C ARG A 246 -9.87 4.69 7.66
N LEU A 247 -9.47 3.83 6.73
CA LEU A 247 -8.33 4.04 5.85
C LEU A 247 -8.80 3.96 4.40
N ARG A 248 -8.42 4.95 3.59
CA ARG A 248 -8.67 4.93 2.14
C ARG A 248 -7.44 5.36 1.35
N VAL A 249 -7.17 4.66 0.26
CA VAL A 249 -6.18 5.10 -0.72
C VAL A 249 -6.75 6.31 -1.45
N LEU A 250 -6.03 7.44 -1.45
CA LEU A 250 -6.51 8.65 -2.09
C LEU A 250 -6.39 8.54 -3.61
N PRO A 251 -7.48 8.79 -4.38
CA PRO A 251 -7.40 8.97 -5.83
C PRO A 251 -6.41 10.07 -6.20
N GLN A 252 -5.82 10.01 -7.40
CA GLN A 252 -4.96 11.03 -8.00
C GLN A 252 -3.68 11.39 -7.21
N SER A 253 -3.35 10.64 -6.16
CA SER A 253 -2.22 10.92 -5.26
C SER A 253 -0.86 10.37 -5.75
N GLY A 254 -0.90 9.54 -6.79
CA GLY A 254 0.24 8.87 -7.43
C GLY A 254 -0.21 7.58 -8.11
N ALA A 255 0.65 6.97 -8.92
CA ALA A 255 0.37 5.77 -9.71
C ALA A 255 0.81 4.47 -9.02
N MET A 256 1.53 4.56 -7.90
CA MET A 256 2.00 3.39 -7.16
C MET A 256 0.80 2.51 -6.74
N PRO A 257 0.81 1.21 -7.08
CA PRO A 257 -0.28 0.29 -6.77
C PRO A 257 -0.31 0.01 -5.27
N LEU A 258 -1.39 0.42 -4.62
CA LEU A 258 -1.59 0.23 -3.19
C LEU A 258 -3.00 -0.31 -2.96
N VAL A 259 -3.09 -1.47 -2.32
CA VAL A 259 -4.35 -2.07 -1.87
C VAL A 259 -4.28 -2.20 -0.35
N LEU A 260 -5.25 -1.59 0.33
CA LEU A 260 -5.42 -1.75 1.76
C LEU A 260 -6.30 -2.98 1.99
N HIS A 261 -5.86 -3.91 2.84
CA HIS A 261 -6.56 -5.17 3.09
C HIS A 261 -7.50 -5.08 4.31
N ALA A 262 -6.96 -4.90 5.51
CA ALA A 262 -7.73 -4.82 6.75
C ALA A 262 -6.93 -4.13 7.86
N ILE A 263 -7.64 -3.45 8.77
CA ILE A 263 -7.08 -2.99 10.05
C ILE A 263 -7.01 -4.19 11.01
N ARG A 264 -5.83 -4.52 11.55
CA ARG A 264 -5.60 -5.72 12.39
C ARG A 264 -5.73 -5.46 13.90
N SER A 265 -5.52 -4.22 14.32
CA SER A 265 -5.63 -3.74 15.70
C SER A 265 -6.04 -2.27 15.68
N VAL A 266 -6.70 -1.85 16.75
CA VAL A 266 -6.90 -0.43 17.11
C VAL A 266 -6.52 -0.34 18.58
N GLU A 267 -5.68 0.63 18.92
CA GLU A 267 -5.17 0.81 20.28
C GLU A 267 -5.36 2.28 20.67
N ILE A 268 -5.66 2.53 21.94
CA ILE A 268 -5.86 3.87 22.51
C ILE A 268 -5.16 3.95 23.86
N GLY A 269 -4.53 5.08 24.16
CA GLY A 269 -3.70 5.23 25.34
C GLY A 269 -3.06 6.61 25.42
N SER A 270 -2.01 6.71 26.24
CA SER A 270 -1.24 7.97 26.42
C SER A 270 -2.11 9.20 26.73
N ILE A 271 -3.09 9.05 27.62
CA ILE A 271 -3.98 10.17 27.99
C ILE A 271 -3.18 11.20 28.82
N SER A 272 -2.97 12.39 28.25
CA SER A 272 -2.37 13.54 28.94
C SER A 272 -3.39 14.65 29.20
N THR A 273 -3.26 15.34 30.35
CA THR A 273 -4.04 16.55 30.64
C THR A 273 -3.31 17.77 30.09
N ARG A 274 -3.96 18.52 29.18
CA ARG A 274 -3.33 19.62 28.44
C ARG A 274 -4.16 20.90 28.51
N LYS A 275 -3.48 22.04 28.69
CA LYS A 275 -4.12 23.36 28.71
C LYS A 275 -4.69 23.67 27.32
N ILE A 276 -5.91 24.20 27.26
CA ILE A 276 -6.63 24.53 26.01
C ILE A 276 -5.78 25.41 25.07
N ASN A 277 -5.00 26.34 25.64
CA ASN A 277 -4.14 27.26 24.89
C ASN A 277 -2.65 26.87 24.90
N ALA A 278 -2.32 25.58 25.00
CA ALA A 278 -0.93 25.12 25.01
C ALA A 278 -0.23 25.37 23.65
N PRO A 279 0.99 25.96 23.61
CA PRO A 279 1.56 26.51 22.38
C PRO A 279 2.13 25.46 21.41
N ARG A 280 2.52 24.27 21.91
CA ARG A 280 3.05 23.17 21.09
C ARG A 280 1.89 22.35 20.54
N GLN A 281 1.56 22.46 19.26
CA GLN A 281 0.56 21.60 18.61
C GLN A 281 0.95 20.11 18.72
N LEU A 282 -0.07 19.25 18.75
CA LEU A 282 0.11 17.80 18.62
C LEU A 282 -0.08 17.47 17.14
N ASP A 283 0.96 16.94 16.50
CA ASP A 283 0.93 16.46 15.11
C ASP A 283 1.56 15.06 15.08
N SER A 284 0.84 14.08 14.53
CA SER A 284 1.35 12.70 14.42
C SER A 284 2.42 12.59 13.33
N TYR A 285 2.44 13.55 12.40
CA TYR A 285 3.38 13.61 11.30
C TYR A 285 4.82 13.78 11.79
N GLN A 286 5.64 12.75 11.59
CA GLN A 286 7.07 12.78 11.84
C GLN A 286 7.85 12.84 10.53
N ASP A 287 8.77 13.79 10.44
CA ASP A 287 9.63 14.01 9.27
C ASP A 287 10.80 12.99 9.18
N GLU A 288 10.97 12.08 10.14
CA GLU A 288 12.16 11.20 10.23
C GLU A 288 12.38 10.32 8.99
N GLU A 289 11.36 9.55 8.58
CA GLU A 289 11.43 8.69 7.39
C GLU A 289 11.64 9.51 6.11
N LEU A 290 11.02 10.69 6.04
CA LEU A 290 11.21 11.64 4.95
C LEU A 290 12.63 12.24 4.95
N GLN A 291 13.22 12.49 6.11
CA GLN A 291 14.60 12.96 6.23
C GLN A 291 15.56 11.87 5.73
N CYS A 292 15.36 10.60 6.09
CA CYS A 292 16.14 9.49 5.52
C CYS A 292 16.06 9.49 3.99
N LEU A 293 14.85 9.52 3.42
CA LEU A 293 14.63 9.62 1.96
C LEU A 293 15.34 10.83 1.34
N ARG A 294 15.28 12.00 2.00
CA ARG A 294 15.94 13.23 1.53
C ARG A 294 17.46 13.08 1.49
N HIS A 295 18.08 12.49 2.52
CA HIS A 295 19.52 12.27 2.54
C HIS A 295 19.96 11.31 1.42
N GLU A 296 19.28 10.17 1.25
CA GLU A 296 19.58 9.22 0.17
C GLU A 296 19.43 9.84 -1.22
N TRP A 297 18.37 10.64 -1.44
CA TRP A 297 18.16 11.34 -2.70
C TRP A 297 19.25 12.40 -2.97
N LEU A 298 19.65 13.17 -1.96
CA LEU A 298 20.74 14.15 -2.08
C LEU A 298 22.09 13.48 -2.36
N ASP A 299 22.38 12.33 -1.74
CA ASP A 299 23.57 11.53 -2.02
C ASP A 299 23.60 11.01 -3.47
N LEU A 300 22.45 10.57 -3.99
CA LEU A 300 22.33 10.14 -5.40
C LEU A 300 22.49 11.33 -6.37
N ILE A 301 21.94 12.49 -6.03
CA ILE A 301 22.13 13.74 -6.77
C ILE A 301 23.61 14.12 -6.84
N GLU A 302 24.33 14.12 -5.71
CA GLU A 302 25.75 14.49 -5.68
C GLU A 302 26.63 13.47 -6.43
N LYS A 303 26.38 12.16 -6.29
CA LYS A 303 27.02 11.12 -7.10
C LYS A 303 26.81 11.36 -8.61
N ARG A 304 25.59 11.71 -9.02
CA ARG A 304 25.28 12.02 -10.43
C ARG A 304 25.95 13.31 -10.90
N LYS A 305 26.07 14.32 -10.04
CA LYS A 305 26.76 15.58 -10.33
C LYS A 305 28.25 15.35 -10.61
N ILE A 306 28.95 14.64 -9.72
CA ILE A 306 30.37 14.30 -9.89
C ILE A 306 30.61 13.53 -11.19
N TYR A 307 29.71 12.59 -11.53
CA TYR A 307 29.77 11.87 -12.80
C TYR A 307 29.62 12.80 -14.01
N LEU A 308 28.63 13.69 -14.01
CA LEU A 308 28.41 14.65 -15.10
C LEU A 308 29.55 15.67 -15.24
N GLU A 309 30.09 16.17 -14.12
CA GLU A 309 31.25 17.08 -14.11
C GLU A 309 32.50 16.39 -14.69
N SER A 310 32.72 15.10 -14.42
CA SER A 310 33.86 14.37 -14.98
C SER A 310 33.70 14.12 -16.49
N GLU A 311 32.49 13.79 -16.98
CA GLU A 311 32.19 13.70 -18.42
C GLU A 311 32.38 15.03 -19.16
N VAL A 312 31.89 16.14 -18.60
CA VAL A 312 32.11 17.49 -19.16
C VAL A 312 33.60 17.83 -19.19
N LYS A 313 34.33 17.55 -18.12
CA LYS A 313 35.78 17.77 -18.07
C LYS A 313 36.51 16.96 -19.16
N MET A 314 36.20 15.67 -19.30
CA MET A 314 36.78 14.80 -20.33
C MET A 314 36.53 15.31 -21.75
N LEU A 315 35.35 15.86 -22.04
CA LEU A 315 35.07 16.50 -23.34
C LEU A 315 35.79 17.85 -23.49
N SER A 316 35.91 18.63 -22.41
CA SER A 316 36.60 19.94 -22.44
C SER A 316 38.10 19.84 -22.73
N GLU A 317 38.74 18.74 -22.34
CA GLU A 317 40.15 18.46 -22.55
C GLU A 317 40.47 17.93 -23.98
N GLN A 318 39.45 17.65 -24.81
CA GLN A 318 39.64 17.21 -26.19
C GLN A 318 40.05 18.37 -27.11
N THR A 319 41.14 18.18 -27.85
CA THR A 319 41.72 19.20 -28.74
C THR A 319 40.98 19.37 -30.07
N ASN A 320 40.25 18.35 -30.53
CA ASN A 320 39.52 18.34 -31.81
C ASN A 320 38.04 18.01 -31.56
N LYS A 321 37.26 18.99 -31.09
CA LYS A 321 35.81 18.82 -30.87
C LYS A 321 35.04 18.78 -32.19
N THR A 322 34.17 17.79 -32.37
CA THR A 322 33.18 17.76 -33.46
C THR A 322 31.92 18.54 -33.07
N SER A 323 31.03 18.80 -34.04
CA SER A 323 29.72 19.42 -33.75
C SER A 323 28.86 18.57 -32.78
N ASN A 324 29.03 17.24 -32.79
CA ASN A 324 28.34 16.32 -31.89
C ASN A 324 28.92 16.38 -30.47
N ASP A 325 30.23 16.58 -30.33
CA ASP A 325 30.86 16.74 -29.01
C ASP A 325 30.43 18.05 -28.34
N LEU A 326 30.26 19.12 -29.14
CA LEU A 326 29.68 20.39 -28.66
C LEU A 326 28.22 20.24 -28.24
N GLU A 327 27.39 19.54 -29.03
CA GLU A 327 25.98 19.26 -28.67
C GLU A 327 25.86 18.40 -27.41
N ARG A 328 26.73 17.38 -27.26
CA ARG A 328 26.84 16.56 -26.06
C ARG A 328 27.28 17.39 -24.85
N GLU A 329 28.28 18.25 -25.00
CA GLU A 329 28.77 19.14 -23.95
C GLU A 329 27.65 20.10 -23.48
N THR A 330 26.89 20.71 -24.39
CA THR A 330 25.71 21.52 -24.03
C THR A 330 24.64 20.70 -23.32
N THR A 331 24.36 19.48 -23.77
CA THR A 331 23.37 18.58 -23.15
C THR A 331 23.78 18.20 -21.72
N LEU A 332 25.07 17.94 -21.48
CA LEU A 332 25.59 17.61 -20.14
C LEU A 332 25.54 18.81 -19.20
N LEU A 333 25.86 20.02 -19.69
CA LEU A 333 25.72 21.26 -18.93
C LEU A 333 24.25 21.54 -18.57
N GLU A 334 23.30 21.32 -19.48
CA GLU A 334 21.86 21.40 -19.16
C GLU A 334 21.45 20.37 -18.10
N GLN A 335 21.98 19.14 -18.15
CA GLN A 335 21.72 18.14 -17.12
C GLN A 335 22.26 18.58 -15.74
N LEU A 336 23.43 19.23 -15.68
CA LEU A 336 23.97 19.78 -14.44
C LEU A 336 23.09 20.90 -13.86
N VAL A 337 22.57 21.82 -14.70
CA VAL A 337 21.64 22.87 -14.25
C VAL A 337 20.36 22.26 -13.68
N ARG A 338 19.74 21.31 -14.40
CA ARG A 338 18.54 20.60 -13.93
C ARG A 338 18.78 19.85 -12.62
N LEU A 339 19.95 19.25 -12.46
CA LEU A 339 20.33 18.51 -11.25
C LEU A 339 20.53 19.44 -10.04
N ALA A 340 21.06 20.64 -10.25
CA ALA A 340 21.13 21.68 -9.22
C ALA A 340 19.74 22.19 -8.82
N GLU A 341 18.79 22.24 -9.76
CA GLU A 341 17.39 22.59 -9.45
C GLU A 341 16.64 21.44 -8.76
N GLU A 342 16.85 20.19 -9.16
CA GLU A 342 16.35 19.02 -8.44
C GLU A 342 16.85 18.98 -6.99
N ARG A 343 18.13 19.29 -6.74
CA ARG A 343 18.69 19.46 -5.39
C ARG A 343 17.93 20.51 -4.58
N ASN A 344 17.70 21.69 -5.16
CA ASN A 344 16.95 22.77 -4.49
C ASN A 344 15.52 22.34 -4.13
N PHE A 345 14.86 21.54 -4.99
CA PHE A 345 13.52 21.01 -4.70
C PHE A 345 13.52 19.87 -3.68
N ALA A 346 14.60 19.12 -3.54
CA ALA A 346 14.77 18.10 -2.50
C ALA A 346 14.98 18.71 -1.10
N GLU A 347 15.78 19.79 -1.03
CA GLU A 347 16.00 20.56 0.20
C GLU A 347 14.76 21.41 0.56
N PHE A 348 14.14 22.08 -0.42
CA PHE A 348 13.04 23.04 -0.23
C PHE A 348 11.87 22.77 -1.20
N PRO A 349 11.09 21.69 -0.98
CA PRO A 349 9.95 21.34 -1.83
C PRO A 349 8.85 22.41 -1.78
N PRO A 350 8.44 23.03 -2.92
CA PRO A 350 7.45 24.10 -2.91
C PRO A 350 6.07 23.62 -2.41
N PRO A 351 5.30 24.43 -1.67
CA PRO A 351 3.95 24.08 -1.21
C PRO A 351 3.05 23.62 -2.37
N GLY A 352 2.30 22.53 -2.17
CA GLY A 352 1.42 21.98 -3.20
C GLY A 352 2.10 21.38 -4.44
N SER A 353 3.44 21.36 -4.53
CA SER A 353 4.17 20.74 -5.66
C SER A 353 3.94 19.23 -5.79
N GLY A 354 3.60 18.56 -4.69
CA GLY A 354 3.49 17.10 -4.64
C GLY A 354 4.86 16.39 -4.58
N ILE A 355 5.95 17.12 -4.41
CA ILE A 355 7.28 16.57 -4.10
C ILE A 355 7.28 16.10 -2.63
N PRO A 356 7.98 15.01 -2.26
CA PRO A 356 8.08 14.57 -0.86
C PRO A 356 8.50 15.71 0.07
N GLY A 357 7.76 15.90 1.17
CA GLY A 357 7.99 17.00 2.10
C GLY A 357 7.42 18.36 1.71
N SER A 358 6.71 18.49 0.58
CA SER A 358 6.02 19.75 0.26
C SER A 358 4.99 20.09 1.35
N PRO A 359 4.97 21.31 1.91
CA PRO A 359 3.97 21.71 2.89
C PRO A 359 2.54 21.48 2.39
N PRO A 360 1.60 21.10 3.29
CA PRO A 360 0.18 21.00 2.96
C PRO A 360 -0.35 22.30 2.33
N CYS A 361 -1.21 22.16 1.33
CA CYS A 361 -1.85 23.28 0.64
C CYS A 361 -3.35 22.98 0.44
N TRP A 362 -4.02 22.70 1.56
CA TRP A 362 -5.45 22.35 1.60
C TRP A 362 -6.03 22.61 2.99
N THR A 363 -7.36 22.62 3.11
CA THR A 363 -8.05 22.64 4.39
C THR A 363 -8.59 21.24 4.71
N PRO A 364 -8.15 20.58 5.81
CA PRO A 364 -8.67 19.28 6.19
C PRO A 364 -10.15 19.37 6.63
N PRO A 365 -10.99 18.40 6.25
CA PRO A 365 -12.25 18.15 6.95
C PRO A 365 -11.99 17.81 8.41
N GLN A 366 -13.02 17.96 9.25
CA GLN A 366 -13.02 17.39 10.59
C GLN A 366 -12.67 15.89 10.55
N THR A 367 -12.12 15.34 11.65
CA THR A 367 -11.73 13.92 11.82
C THR A 367 -10.51 13.45 11.02
N ILE A 368 -9.86 14.34 10.27
CA ILE A 368 -8.70 14.05 9.42
C ILE A 368 -7.57 15.05 9.72
N GLU A 369 -6.33 14.57 9.79
CA GLU A 369 -5.15 15.39 10.06
C GLU A 369 -4.72 16.22 8.83
N GLU A 370 -4.00 17.32 9.05
CA GLU A 370 -3.52 18.19 7.96
C GLU A 370 -2.51 17.45 7.06
N HIS A 371 -1.59 16.72 7.67
CA HIS A 371 -0.63 15.86 7.00
C HIS A 371 -1.27 14.51 6.63
N ARG A 372 -1.08 14.09 5.38
CA ARG A 372 -1.62 12.82 4.85
C ARG A 372 -0.50 11.80 4.71
N PRO A 373 -0.58 10.62 5.38
CA PRO A 373 0.43 9.57 5.24
C PRO A 373 0.76 9.28 3.78
N LEU A 374 2.06 9.18 3.50
CA LEU A 374 2.61 9.00 2.16
C LEU A 374 3.45 7.73 2.15
N ILE A 375 3.06 6.76 1.34
CA ILE A 375 3.82 5.53 1.14
C ILE A 375 4.64 5.66 -0.13
N PHE A 376 5.89 5.21 -0.06
CA PHE A 376 6.83 5.11 -1.16
C PHE A 376 7.13 3.64 -1.48
N LEU A 377 7.28 3.32 -2.75
CA LEU A 377 7.82 2.05 -3.21
C LEU A 377 9.33 2.20 -3.34
N ASN A 378 10.10 1.53 -2.46
CA ASN A 378 11.52 1.37 -2.68
C ASN A 378 11.74 0.48 -3.92
N LEU A 379 12.56 0.95 -4.86
CA LEU A 379 12.92 0.23 -6.08
C LEU A 379 14.31 -0.43 -5.99
N ASP A 380 15.08 -0.19 -4.93
CA ASP A 380 16.40 -0.81 -4.74
C ASP A 380 16.24 -2.28 -4.33
N PRO A 381 16.65 -3.26 -5.17
CA PRO A 381 16.51 -4.68 -4.86
C PRO A 381 17.42 -5.14 -3.71
N VAL A 382 18.38 -4.34 -3.26
CA VAL A 382 19.33 -4.71 -2.20
C VAL A 382 18.71 -4.58 -0.80
N ASN A 383 17.82 -3.60 -0.60
CA ASN A 383 17.26 -3.25 0.71
C ASN A 383 15.86 -3.83 0.99
N MET A 384 15.38 -4.79 0.19
CA MET A 384 14.00 -5.30 0.28
C MET A 384 13.76 -6.32 1.42
N ASN A 385 14.75 -6.61 2.26
CA ASN A 385 14.76 -7.76 3.19
C ASN A 385 15.05 -7.39 4.66
N THR A 386 14.97 -6.12 5.04
CA THR A 386 15.15 -5.65 6.42
C THR A 386 13.82 -5.66 7.18
N GLU A 387 13.68 -6.50 8.21
CA GLU A 387 12.44 -6.62 9.00
C GLU A 387 12.05 -5.32 9.75
N ASP A 388 13.01 -4.41 9.94
CA ASP A 388 12.82 -3.10 10.60
C ASP A 388 12.07 -2.06 9.74
N ASP A 389 11.86 -2.30 8.43
CA ASP A 389 11.28 -1.32 7.49
C ASP A 389 9.74 -1.31 7.46
N THR A 390 9.10 -1.54 8.61
CA THR A 390 7.64 -1.35 8.73
C THR A 390 7.31 0.15 8.70
N ALA A 391 6.84 0.64 7.55
CA ALA A 391 6.51 2.04 7.33
C ALA A 391 5.59 2.61 8.43
N GLY A 392 5.98 3.74 9.02
CA GLY A 392 5.26 4.40 10.10
C GLY A 392 5.49 3.82 11.50
N LEU A 393 6.36 2.82 11.69
CA LEU A 393 6.71 2.29 13.02
C LEU A 393 7.34 3.36 13.94
N LYS A 394 8.00 4.34 13.33
CA LYS A 394 8.63 5.52 13.97
C LYS A 394 7.68 6.70 14.12
N ALA A 395 6.45 6.65 13.59
CA ALA A 395 5.46 7.67 13.84
C ALA A 395 5.06 7.63 15.32
N THR A 396 5.38 8.71 16.05
CA THR A 396 5.11 8.85 17.49
C THR A 396 4.81 10.29 17.84
N LEU A 397 3.83 10.53 18.72
CA LEU A 397 3.60 11.87 19.28
C LEU A 397 4.58 12.17 20.42
N SER A 398 4.91 13.45 20.62
CA SER A 398 5.90 13.87 21.62
C SER A 398 5.47 13.72 23.10
N GLU A 399 4.22 13.32 23.34
CA GLU A 399 3.66 13.00 24.65
C GLU A 399 3.15 11.54 24.72
N GLU A 400 3.46 10.72 23.70
CA GLU A 400 3.04 9.32 23.61
C GLU A 400 3.95 8.40 24.43
N ASN A 401 3.35 7.59 25.30
CA ASN A 401 3.99 6.46 25.94
C ASN A 401 3.40 5.16 25.36
N LYS A 402 4.16 4.49 24.50
CA LYS A 402 3.73 3.21 23.87
C LYS A 402 3.37 2.12 24.88
N ASN A 403 3.87 2.20 26.12
CA ASN A 403 3.52 1.24 27.18
C ASN A 403 2.12 1.46 27.76
N ASP A 404 1.52 2.64 27.58
CA ASP A 404 0.21 3.01 28.12
C ASP A 404 -0.92 2.84 27.08
N MET A 405 -0.69 1.99 26.06
CA MET A 405 -1.61 1.75 24.95
C MET A 405 -2.45 0.49 25.19
N PHE A 406 -3.77 0.65 25.17
CA PHE A 406 -4.74 -0.42 25.36
C PHE A 406 -5.34 -0.85 24.02
N ARG A 407 -5.14 -2.13 23.66
CA ARG A 407 -5.74 -2.72 22.47
C ARG A 407 -7.24 -2.94 22.65
N LEU A 408 -8.03 -2.36 21.75
CA LEU A 408 -9.49 -2.40 21.81
C LEU A 408 -10.09 -3.62 21.09
N PRO A 409 -11.17 -4.22 21.60
CA PRO A 409 -11.92 -5.26 20.89
C PRO A 409 -12.55 -4.73 19.61
N LEU A 410 -12.24 -5.37 18.47
CA LEU A 410 -12.84 -5.03 17.18
C LEU A 410 -14.19 -5.73 17.02
N LEU A 411 -15.24 -4.93 16.79
CA LEU A 411 -16.63 -5.39 16.67
C LEU A 411 -17.02 -5.75 15.25
N HIS A 412 -16.48 -5.02 14.26
CA HIS A 412 -16.86 -5.19 12.85
C HIS A 412 -15.77 -4.70 11.90
N HIS A 413 -15.62 -5.41 10.79
CA HIS A 413 -14.90 -5.00 9.59
C HIS A 413 -15.90 -4.89 8.44
N ALA A 414 -15.91 -3.76 7.75
CA ALA A 414 -16.67 -3.61 6.51
C ALA A 414 -15.89 -4.29 5.36
N SER A 415 -16.61 -4.93 4.43
CA SER A 415 -16.02 -5.53 3.22
C SER A 415 -15.67 -4.51 2.14
N ASP A 416 -16.38 -3.38 2.13
CA ASP A 416 -16.42 -2.46 0.99
C ASP A 416 -15.50 -1.23 1.18
N GLU A 417 -15.07 -0.97 2.42
CA GLU A 417 -14.12 0.06 2.83
C GLU A 417 -13.26 -0.50 3.96
N VAL A 418 -11.96 -0.17 4.00
CA VAL A 418 -11.07 -0.59 5.09
C VAL A 418 -11.38 0.22 6.35
N ARG A 419 -12.39 -0.27 7.07
CA ARG A 419 -12.96 0.33 8.28
C ARG A 419 -12.96 -0.68 9.41
N ALA A 420 -12.60 -0.22 10.60
CA ALA A 420 -12.74 -0.96 11.85
C ALA A 420 -13.60 -0.18 12.84
N VAL A 421 -14.50 -0.87 13.53
CA VAL A 421 -15.25 -0.35 14.68
C VAL A 421 -14.75 -1.06 15.92
N ALA A 422 -14.18 -0.32 16.86
CA ALA A 422 -13.65 -0.84 18.11
C ALA A 422 -14.49 -0.36 19.30
N GLN A 423 -14.75 -1.23 20.27
CA GLN A 423 -15.41 -0.83 21.51
C GLN A 423 -14.41 -0.09 22.42
N TRP A 424 -14.78 1.08 22.92
CA TRP A 424 -13.97 1.84 23.87
C TRP A 424 -14.75 2.11 25.15
N ASP A 425 -14.21 1.62 26.26
CA ASP A 425 -14.62 2.04 27.60
C ASP A 425 -13.59 3.04 28.15
N PRO A 426 -13.96 4.31 28.42
CA PRO A 426 -13.04 5.29 28.99
C PRO A 426 -12.48 4.90 30.37
N SER A 427 -13.12 4.00 31.13
CA SER A 427 -12.65 3.66 32.48
C SER A 427 -11.34 2.86 32.51
N ILE A 428 -10.93 2.27 31.37
CA ILE A 428 -9.69 1.47 31.27
C ILE A 428 -8.42 2.27 31.55
N HIS A 429 -8.50 3.60 31.47
CA HIS A 429 -7.34 4.49 31.59
C HIS A 429 -7.06 4.94 33.04
N GLU A 430 -7.87 4.49 34.01
CA GLU A 430 -7.71 4.74 35.48
C GLU A 430 -7.31 6.18 35.88
N ALA A 431 -7.73 7.18 35.10
CA ALA A 431 -7.35 8.57 35.32
C ALA A 431 -8.06 9.14 36.56
N THR A 432 -7.33 9.24 37.67
CA THR A 432 -7.81 9.76 38.97
C THR A 432 -8.19 11.26 38.92
N GLU A 433 -7.80 11.97 37.87
CA GLU A 433 -8.12 13.39 37.63
C GLU A 433 -8.70 13.60 36.22
N MET A 434 -10.04 13.68 36.15
CA MET A 434 -10.83 14.27 35.04
C MET A 434 -11.87 15.23 35.61
#